data_AF-A0A258SP55-F1
#
_entry.id   AF-A0A258SP55-F1
#
_cell.length_a   1.000
_cell.length_b   1.000
_cell.length_c   1.000
_cell.angle_alpha   90.00
_cell.angle_beta   90.00
_cell.angle_gamma   90.00
#
_symmetry.space_group_name_H-M   'P 1'
#
loop_
_entity.id
_entity.type
_entity.pdbx_description
1 polymer ?
#
loop_
_entity_poly.entity_id
_entity_poly.type
_entity_poly.pdbx_seq_one_letter_code
_entity_poly.pdbx_strand_id
1 'polypeptide(L)'
;MFRWAPEWRHDYANLALGGGNLLILLLGFKLQSRAGWQITLVLIGLTSCWAWYANLKRHRTVADTPTSRIASAPQGYIELVGRGRQPPGVGLVSPVSGLPCLWYRYRIERKDGDRWEQVES
;
A
#
# COMPACT_ATOMS: atom_id res chain seq x y z
N MET A 1 -4.75 -7.88 20.51
CA MET A 1 -5.69 -8.17 19.41
C MET A 1 -5.56 -7.08 18.34
N PHE A 2 -4.54 -7.16 17.49
CA PHE A 2 -4.38 -6.23 16.35
C PHE A 2 -5.15 -6.80 15.16
N ARG A 3 -6.33 -6.22 14.85
CA ARG A 3 -7.07 -6.50 13.61
C ARG A 3 -6.45 -5.62 12.50
N TRP A 4 -5.74 -6.25 11.58
CA TRP A 4 -5.30 -5.58 10.35
C TRP A 4 -6.51 -5.39 9.44
N ALA A 5 -6.77 -4.15 9.03
CA ALA A 5 -7.74 -3.85 7.98
C ALA A 5 -7.17 -4.32 6.62
N PRO A 6 -7.99 -4.86 5.72
CA PRO A 6 -7.52 -5.41 4.45
C PRO A 6 -6.84 -4.32 3.61
N GLU A 7 -5.64 -4.63 3.13
CA GLU A 7 -4.77 -3.80 2.28
C GLU A 7 -5.46 -3.40 0.96
N TRP A 8 -6.54 -4.12 0.61
CA TRP A 8 -7.41 -4.02 -0.56
C TRP A 8 -8.05 -2.64 -0.84
N ARG A 9 -8.05 -1.66 0.06
CA ARG A 9 -8.74 -0.37 -0.20
C ARG A 9 -7.97 0.59 -1.13
N HIS A 10 -6.67 0.36 -1.36
CA HIS A 10 -5.78 1.39 -1.91
C HIS A 10 -5.60 1.31 -3.43
N ASP A 11 -5.53 0.11 -4.00
CA ASP A 11 -5.36 -0.07 -5.45
C ASP A 11 -6.63 0.33 -6.22
N TYR A 12 -7.81 0.17 -5.61
CA TYR A 12 -9.08 0.62 -6.18
C TYR A 12 -9.15 2.13 -6.38
N ALA A 13 -8.51 2.93 -5.53
CA ALA A 13 -8.56 4.38 -5.64
C ALA A 13 -7.82 4.87 -6.90
N ASN A 14 -6.63 4.32 -7.14
CA ASN A 14 -5.86 4.63 -8.35
C ASN A 14 -6.54 4.05 -9.61
N LEU A 15 -7.10 2.84 -9.53
CA LEU A 15 -7.85 2.23 -10.62
C LEU A 15 -9.13 3.02 -10.97
N ALA A 16 -9.87 3.49 -9.96
CA ALA A 16 -11.07 4.30 -10.15
C ALA A 16 -10.74 5.69 -10.72
N LEU A 17 -9.64 6.31 -10.30
CA LEU A 17 -9.16 7.58 -10.87
C LEU A 17 -8.71 7.42 -12.32
N GLY A 18 -7.99 6.33 -12.63
CA GLY A 18 -7.62 5.98 -14.01
C GLY A 18 -8.84 5.73 -14.89
N GLY A 19 -9.80 4.92 -14.41
CA GLY A 19 -11.06 4.67 -15.10
C GLY A 19 -11.91 5.92 -15.27
N GLY A 20 -11.95 6.80 -14.27
CA GLY A 20 -12.61 8.10 -14.33
C GLY A 20 -12.01 9.01 -15.41
N ASN A 21 -10.68 9.06 -15.52
CA ASN A 21 -10.00 9.82 -16.58
C ASN A 21 -10.29 9.26 -17.97
N LEU A 22 -10.39 7.92 -18.09
CA LEU A 22 -10.78 7.28 -19.35
C LEU A 22 -12.22 7.68 -19.75
N LEU A 23 -13.15 7.71 -18.80
CA LEU A 23 -14.53 8.15 -19.05
C LEU A 23 -14.60 9.63 -19.45
N ILE A 24 -13.83 10.49 -18.78
CA ILE A 24 -13.73 11.92 -19.13
C ILE A 24 -13.21 12.08 -20.56
N LEU A 25 -12.20 11.31 -20.94
CA LEU A 25 -11.65 11.31 -22.31
C LEU A 25 -12.70 10.86 -23.34
N LEU A 26 -13.43 9.78 -23.06
CA LEU A 26 -14.51 9.28 -23.94
C LEU A 26 -15.65 10.30 -24.10
N LEU A 27 -15.98 11.07 -23.05
CA LEU A 27 -16.90 12.20 -23.11
C LEU A 27 -16.37 13.31 -24.03
N GLY A 28 -15.09 13.68 -23.93
CA GLY A 28 -14.46 14.64 -24.84
C GLY A 28 -14.55 14.22 -26.31
N PHE A 29 -14.31 12.93 -26.60
CA PHE A 29 -14.49 12.36 -27.94
C PHE A 29 -15.93 12.41 -28.44
N LYS A 30 -16.93 12.28 -27.57
CA LYS A 30 -18.35 12.42 -27.96
C LYS A 30 -18.72 13.87 -28.29
N LEU A 31 -18.14 14.84 -27.59
CA LEU A 31 -18.52 16.26 -27.72
C LEU A 31 -17.96 16.93 -28.99
N GLN A 32 -16.89 16.40 -29.60
CA GLN A 32 -16.26 16.85 -30.88
C GLN A 32 -16.11 18.38 -31.05
N SER A 33 -16.08 19.13 -29.96
CA SER A 33 -16.03 20.59 -29.94
C SER A 33 -14.72 21.05 -29.32
N ARG A 34 -14.21 22.21 -29.77
CA ARG A 34 -12.98 22.79 -29.23
C ARG A 34 -13.09 23.05 -27.72
N ALA A 35 -14.23 23.60 -27.27
CA ALA A 35 -14.51 23.81 -25.86
C ALA A 35 -14.58 22.49 -25.07
N GLY A 36 -15.19 21.44 -25.65
CA GLY A 36 -15.25 20.11 -25.02
C GLY A 36 -13.87 19.51 -24.77
N TRP A 37 -12.95 19.64 -25.73
CA TRP A 37 -11.56 19.20 -25.56
C TRP A 37 -10.81 20.00 -24.49
N GLN A 38 -10.99 21.32 -24.44
CA GLN A 38 -10.39 22.16 -23.40
C GLN A 38 -10.85 21.73 -22.00
N ILE A 39 -12.16 21.54 -21.80
CA ILE A 39 -12.72 21.08 -20.53
C ILE A 39 -12.20 19.68 -20.16
N THR A 40 -12.17 18.77 -21.12
CA THR A 40 -11.67 17.39 -20.94
C THR A 40 -10.22 17.39 -20.45
N LEU A 41 -9.34 18.14 -21.11
CA LEU A 41 -7.91 18.21 -20.74
C LEU A 41 -7.71 18.86 -19.37
N VAL A 42 -8.48 19.91 -19.04
CA VAL A 42 -8.43 20.54 -17.72
C VAL A 42 -8.84 19.54 -16.63
N LEU A 43 -9.95 18.81 -16.83
CA LEU A 43 -10.42 17.83 -15.85
C LEU A 43 -9.41 16.70 -15.64
N ILE A 44 -8.86 16.14 -16.72
CA ILE A 44 -7.82 15.09 -16.64
C ILE A 44 -6.56 15.61 -15.93
N GLY A 45 -6.15 16.84 -16.23
CA GLY A 45 -5.01 17.47 -15.57
C GLY A 45 -5.21 17.61 -14.07
N LEU A 46 -6.39 18.09 -13.65
CA LEU A 46 -6.72 18.27 -12.23
C LEU A 46 -6.77 16.95 -11.47
N THR A 47 -7.48 15.94 -12.00
CA THR A 47 -7.58 14.63 -11.35
C THR A 47 -6.22 13.92 -11.28
N SER A 48 -5.40 14.03 -12.33
CA SER A 48 -4.06 13.43 -12.37
C SER A 48 -3.11 14.12 -11.39
N CYS A 49 -3.16 15.45 -11.30
CA CYS A 49 -2.37 16.21 -10.33
C CYS A 49 -2.73 15.86 -8.89
N TRP A 50 -4.04 15.73 -8.61
CA TRP A 50 -4.51 15.29 -7.29
C TRP A 50 -4.05 13.86 -6.95
N ALA A 51 -4.20 12.92 -7.89
CA ALA A 51 -3.75 11.55 -7.72
C ALA A 51 -2.23 11.48 -7.46
N TRP A 52 -1.44 12.26 -8.20
CA TRP A 52 0.00 12.37 -7.98
C TRP A 52 0.32 12.89 -6.58
N TYR A 53 -0.31 13.97 -6.14
CA TYR A 53 -0.08 14.55 -4.82
C TYR A 53 -0.43 13.57 -3.68
N ALA A 54 -1.55 12.86 -3.80
CA ALA A 54 -1.95 11.85 -2.82
C ALA A 54 -0.93 10.70 -2.72
N ASN A 55 -0.45 10.20 -3.86
CA ASN A 55 0.59 9.17 -3.90
C ASN A 55 1.93 9.68 -3.37
N LEU A 56 2.31 10.93 -3.67
CA LEU A 56 3.54 11.54 -3.15
C LEU A 56 3.49 11.69 -1.63
N LYS A 57 2.36 12.14 -1.06
CA LYS A 57 2.17 12.25 0.39
C LYS A 57 2.34 10.88 1.08
N ARG A 58 1.79 9.82 0.47
CA ARG A 58 1.95 8.46 0.98
C ARG A 58 3.39 7.99 0.90
N HIS A 59 4.05 8.19 -0.24
CA HIS A 59 5.47 7.87 -0.41
C HIS A 59 6.32 8.55 0.66
N ARG A 60 6.12 9.86 0.87
CA ARG A 60 6.82 10.62 1.93
C ARG A 60 6.52 10.08 3.31
N THR A 61 5.29 9.67 3.62
CA THR A 61 4.96 9.07 4.92
C THR A 61 5.82 7.82 5.20
N VAL A 62 6.03 6.98 4.17
CA VAL A 62 6.86 5.78 4.30
C VAL A 62 8.35 6.14 4.33
N ALA A 63 8.81 6.97 3.40
CA ALA A 63 10.21 7.35 3.25
C ALA A 63 10.75 8.19 4.43
N ASP A 64 9.90 9.05 5.00
CA ASP A 64 10.22 9.92 6.13
C ASP A 64 9.91 9.24 7.48
N THR A 65 9.64 7.92 7.49
CA THR A 65 9.47 7.17 8.74
C THR A 65 10.82 7.14 9.48
N PRO A 66 10.90 7.67 10.72
CA PRO A 66 12.17 7.79 11.42
C PRO A 66 12.69 6.42 11.87
N THR A 67 14.01 6.25 11.78
CA THR A 67 14.72 5.06 12.28
C THR A 67 15.05 5.24 13.77
N SER A 68 14.79 4.21 14.59
CA SER A 68 15.15 4.24 16.02
C SER A 68 15.52 2.85 16.55
N ARG A 69 16.18 2.84 17.71
CA ARG A 69 16.42 1.62 18.50
C ARG A 69 15.19 1.32 19.35
N ILE A 70 14.97 0.05 19.65
CA ILE A 70 13.83 -0.39 20.47
C ILE A 70 13.78 0.29 21.86
N ALA A 71 14.94 0.58 22.47
CA ALA A 71 15.04 1.21 23.78
C ALA A 71 14.65 2.71 23.79
N SER A 72 14.61 3.35 22.62
CA SER A 72 14.33 4.78 22.45
C SER A 72 13.29 5.01 21.35
N ALA A 73 12.42 4.03 21.12
CA ALA A 73 11.38 4.09 20.10
C ALA A 73 10.32 5.14 20.47
N PRO A 74 10.15 6.23 19.70
CA PRO A 74 9.10 7.21 19.95
C PRO A 74 7.72 6.62 19.62
N GLN A 75 6.66 7.21 20.18
CA GLN A 75 5.29 6.81 19.90
C GLN A 75 4.90 7.22 18.48
N GLY A 76 4.51 6.24 17.65
CA GLY A 76 4.10 6.47 16.26
C GLY A 76 4.62 5.40 15.30
N TYR A 77 4.55 5.68 13.99
CA TYR A 77 5.19 4.85 12.98
C TYR A 77 6.70 5.09 12.99
N ILE A 78 7.48 4.01 13.11
CA ILE A 78 8.95 4.04 13.17
C ILE A 78 9.52 2.81 12.47
N GLU A 79 10.75 2.95 11.96
CA GLU A 79 11.56 1.83 11.52
C GLU A 79 12.51 1.42 12.65
N LEU A 80 12.47 0.15 13.05
CA LEU A 80 13.32 -0.38 14.12
C LEU A 80 14.60 -0.97 13.55
N VAL A 81 15.75 -0.49 14.01
CA VAL A 81 17.07 -1.00 13.63
C VAL A 81 17.88 -1.42 14.85
N GLY A 82 18.64 -2.51 14.71
CA GLY A 82 19.50 -2.99 15.77
C GLY A 82 19.99 -4.42 15.55
N ARG A 83 20.71 -4.93 16.55
CA ARG A 83 21.07 -6.35 16.63
C ARG A 83 20.17 -7.01 17.67
N GLY A 84 19.47 -8.05 17.28
CA GLY A 84 18.79 -8.89 18.25
C GLY A 84 19.50 -10.21 18.44
N ARG A 85 19.30 -10.80 19.62
CA ARG A 85 19.86 -12.08 20.01
C ARG A 85 18.71 -13.04 20.24
N GLN A 86 18.82 -14.24 19.69
CA GLN A 86 17.82 -15.27 19.93
C GLN A 86 17.78 -15.64 21.42
N PRO A 87 16.60 -15.93 21.98
CA PRO A 87 16.50 -16.43 23.34
C PRO A 87 17.26 -17.78 23.46
N PRO A 88 17.78 -18.11 24.65
CA PRO A 88 18.48 -19.38 24.85
C PRO A 88 17.53 -20.56 24.61
N GLY A 89 17.99 -21.57 23.86
CA GLY A 89 17.19 -22.74 23.47
C GLY A 89 17.30 -23.06 21.98
N VAL A 90 16.27 -23.68 21.42
CA VAL A 90 16.17 -23.96 19.98
C VAL A 90 16.02 -22.64 19.23
N GLY A 91 16.91 -22.39 18.27
CA GLY A 91 16.87 -21.19 17.44
C GLY A 91 15.56 -21.11 16.66
N LEU A 92 14.90 -19.95 16.73
CA LEU A 92 13.69 -19.70 15.95
C LEU A 92 14.04 -19.48 14.49
N VAL A 93 13.41 -20.23 13.59
CA VAL A 93 13.63 -20.13 12.14
C VAL A 93 12.34 -19.69 11.47
N SER A 94 12.44 -18.77 10.52
CA SER A 94 11.32 -18.33 9.70
C SER A 94 10.81 -19.48 8.83
N PRO A 95 9.51 -19.83 8.87
CA PRO A 95 8.96 -20.88 8.01
C PRO A 95 8.98 -20.50 6.53
N VAL A 96 9.04 -19.20 6.23
CA VAL A 96 9.00 -18.68 4.84
C VAL A 96 10.40 -18.60 4.22
N SER A 97 11.37 -18.06 4.96
CA SER A 97 12.72 -17.82 4.43
C SER A 97 13.76 -18.87 4.87
N GLY A 98 13.44 -19.71 5.87
CA GLY A 98 14.40 -20.65 6.44
C GLY A 98 15.55 -19.99 7.21
N LEU A 99 15.51 -18.67 7.40
CA LEU A 99 16.57 -17.92 8.10
C LEU A 99 16.28 -17.82 9.60
N PRO A 100 17.32 -17.79 10.46
CA PRO A 100 17.16 -17.48 11.88
C PRO A 100 16.45 -16.14 12.07
N CYS A 101 15.45 -16.09 12.93
CA CYS A 101 14.71 -14.89 13.26
C CYS A 101 14.49 -14.79 14.77
N LEU A 102 14.05 -13.62 15.24
CA LEU A 102 13.78 -13.38 16.68
C LEU A 102 12.31 -13.60 17.02
N TRP A 103 11.45 -13.33 16.04
CA TRP A 103 10.01 -13.48 16.13
C TRP A 103 9.47 -13.58 14.71
N TYR A 104 8.41 -14.36 14.52
CA TYR A 104 7.65 -14.34 13.28
C TYR A 104 6.16 -14.48 13.61
N ARG A 105 5.34 -13.98 12.70
CA ARG A 105 3.91 -14.30 12.59
C ARG A 105 3.61 -14.33 11.12
N TYR A 106 3.00 -15.41 10.66
CA TYR A 106 2.64 -15.57 9.26
C TYR A 106 1.17 -15.97 9.15
N ARG A 107 0.65 -15.89 7.94
CA ARG A 107 -0.68 -16.38 7.57
C ARG A 107 -0.56 -16.88 6.16
N ILE A 108 -0.93 -18.13 5.92
CA ILE A 108 -1.01 -18.70 4.58
C ILE A 108 -2.46 -18.60 4.15
N GLU A 109 -2.69 -17.83 3.10
CA GLU A 109 -4.00 -17.69 2.47
C GLU A 109 -3.95 -18.35 1.09
N ARG A 110 -4.97 -19.14 0.78
CA ARG A 110 -5.19 -19.73 -0.54
C ARG A 110 -6.35 -19.01 -1.19
N LYS A 111 -6.16 -18.65 -2.46
CA LYS A 111 -7.23 -18.13 -3.30
C LYS A 111 -7.99 -19.30 -3.91
N ASP A 112 -9.28 -19.40 -3.60
CA ASP A 112 -10.23 -20.31 -4.26
C ASP A 112 -11.29 -19.49 -4.98
N GLY A 113 -11.25 -19.52 -6.32
CA GLY A 113 -12.04 -18.61 -7.16
C GLY A 113 -11.73 -17.14 -6.87
N ASP A 114 -12.72 -16.40 -6.37
CA ASP A 114 -12.58 -14.98 -5.98
C ASP A 114 -12.54 -14.78 -4.45
N ARG A 115 -12.44 -15.86 -3.69
CA ARG A 115 -12.39 -15.85 -2.22
C ARG A 115 -11.00 -16.22 -1.71
N TRP A 116 -10.57 -15.53 -0.66
CA TRP A 116 -9.37 -15.89 0.08
C TRP A 116 -9.75 -16.69 1.32
N GLU A 117 -9.17 -17.88 1.47
CA GLU A 117 -9.36 -18.75 2.62
C GLU A 117 -8.03 -18.94 3.35
N GLN A 118 -8.07 -18.78 4.67
CA GLN A 118 -6.90 -19.02 5.51
C GLN A 118 -6.68 -20.52 5.66
N VAL A 119 -5.51 -20.97 5.24
CA VAL A 119 -5.09 -22.38 5.34
C VAL A 119 -4.32 -22.61 6.64
N GLU A 120 -3.46 -21.66 7.03
CA GLU A 120 -2.55 -21.79 8.17
C GLU A 120 -2.17 -20.41 8.76
N SER A 121 -1.70 -20.36 10.01
CA SER A 121 -1.11 -19.17 10.66
C SER A 121 -0.15 -19.51 11.79
#